data_AF-A0A803L3Q0-F1
#
_entry.id   AF-A0A803L3Q0-F1
#
_cell.length_a   1.000
_cell.length_b   1.000
_cell.length_c   1.000
_cell.angle_alpha   90.00
_cell.angle_beta   90.00
_cell.angle_gamma   90.00
#
_symmetry.space_group_name_H-M   'P 1'
#
loop_
_entity.id
_entity.type
_entity.pdbx_description
1 polymer ?
#
loop_
_entity_poly.entity_id
_entity_poly.type
_entity_poly.pdbx_seq_one_letter_code
_entity_poly.pdbx_strand_id
1 'polypeptide(L)'
;MNTQDNLNIMRVNQAFGWPINGTIGPKDRPPRNYCAGEFWRKITGLFDCNPKTDKATVIIHPTFRMSQRTIANTTFVRGDSSGVVSTRELHFLWHLSEGSTTLDVGA
;
A
#
# COMPACT_ATOMS: atom_id res chain seq x y z
N MET A 1 23.08 14.76 10.55
CA MET A 1 22.32 15.93 10.07
C MET A 1 20.95 15.38 9.67
N ASN A 2 19.96 15.44 10.58
CA ASN A 2 18.63 14.89 10.33
C ASN A 2 17.84 15.90 9.52
N THR A 3 17.77 15.70 8.21
CA THR A 3 16.81 16.42 7.38
C THR A 3 15.45 15.85 7.72
N GLN A 4 14.67 16.58 8.52
CA GLN A 4 13.23 16.34 8.63
C GLN A 4 12.66 16.69 7.24
N ASP A 5 12.61 15.71 6.35
CA ASP A 5 11.89 15.84 5.09
C ASP A 5 10.43 16.12 5.45
N ASN A 6 10.00 17.36 5.24
CA ASN A 6 8.61 17.75 5.43
C ASN A 6 7.75 16.84 4.56
N LEU A 7 6.89 16.03 5.19
CA LEU A 7 5.96 15.16 4.51
C LEU A 7 5.04 16.01 3.63
N ASN A 8 5.24 15.94 2.31
CA ASN A 8 4.41 16.61 1.33
C ASN A 8 3.72 15.57 0.43
N ILE A 9 2.69 16.01 -0.31
CA ILE A 9 1.88 15.11 -1.15
C ILE A 9 2.72 14.38 -2.21
N MET A 10 3.76 15.01 -2.75
CA MET A 10 4.65 14.38 -3.73
C MET A 10 5.42 13.22 -3.11
N ARG A 11 5.92 13.38 -1.88
CA ARG A 11 6.66 12.32 -1.17
C ARG A 11 5.78 11.14 -0.82
N VAL A 12 4.54 11.39 -0.38
CA VAL A 12 3.54 10.34 -0.15
C VAL A 12 3.22 9.59 -1.44
N ASN A 13 2.99 10.33 -2.54
CA ASN A 13 2.71 9.71 -3.83
C ASN A 13 3.86 8.82 -4.31
N GLN A 14 5.10 9.25 -4.12
CA GLN A 14 6.29 8.49 -4.48
C GLN A 14 6.48 7.24 -3.60
N ALA A 15 6.27 7.34 -2.29
CA ALA A 15 6.41 6.21 -1.37
C ALA A 15 5.46 5.05 -1.71
N PHE A 16 4.25 5.37 -2.17
CA PHE A 16 3.22 4.37 -2.45
C PHE A 16 2.96 4.13 -3.94
N GLY A 17 3.60 4.90 -4.84
CA GLY A 17 3.35 4.86 -6.28
C GLY A 17 1.92 5.24 -6.64
N TRP A 18 1.35 6.22 -5.93
CA TRP A 18 0.02 6.75 -6.21
C TRP A 18 0.02 7.58 -7.49
N PRO A 19 -1.13 7.76 -8.16
CA PRO A 19 -1.18 8.53 -9.39
C PRO A 19 -0.77 9.99 -9.18
N ILE A 20 0.09 10.50 -10.07
CA ILE A 20 0.48 11.90 -10.18
C ILE A 20 0.00 12.38 -11.54
N ASN A 21 -0.87 13.39 -11.59
CA ASN A 21 -1.45 13.92 -12.83
C ASN A 21 -2.08 12.83 -13.73
N GLY A 22 -2.79 11.88 -13.13
CA GLY A 22 -3.48 10.80 -13.86
C GLY A 22 -2.58 9.65 -14.32
N THR A 23 -1.26 9.73 -14.11
CA THR A 23 -0.33 8.65 -14.42
C THR A 23 0.11 7.96 -13.14
N ILE A 24 0.24 6.62 -13.14
CA ILE A 24 0.78 5.89 -12.00
C ILE A 24 2.18 6.43 -11.67
N GLY A 25 2.34 6.95 -10.44
CA GLY A 25 3.59 7.56 -10.00
C GLY A 25 4.72 6.54 -9.81
N PRO A 26 5.98 7.02 -9.80
CA PRO A 26 7.13 6.20 -9.45
C PRO A 26 6.94 5.64 -8.03
N LYS A 27 7.40 4.41 -7.79
CA LYS A 27 7.31 3.75 -6.50
C LYS A 27 8.71 3.57 -5.94
N ASP A 28 8.97 4.13 -4.77
CA ASP A 28 10.22 3.85 -4.05
C ASP A 28 10.31 2.37 -3.68
N ARG A 29 11.56 1.91 -3.47
CA ARG A 29 11.77 0.57 -2.92
C ARG A 29 11.14 0.53 -1.54
N PRO A 30 10.28 -0.46 -1.23
CA PRO A 30 9.73 -0.57 0.10
C PRO A 30 10.85 -0.80 1.13
N PRO A 31 10.63 -0.44 2.41
CA PRO A 31 11.60 -0.64 3.48
C PRO A 31 12.10 -2.08 3.56
N ARG A 32 13.33 -2.29 4.05
CA ARG A 32 13.97 -3.63 4.08
C ARG A 32 13.19 -4.64 4.94
N ASN A 33 12.45 -4.16 5.93
CA ASN A 33 11.60 -4.98 6.80
C ASN A 33 10.21 -5.25 6.20
N TYR A 34 9.85 -4.64 5.06
CA TYR A 34 8.60 -4.96 4.38
C TYR A 34 8.75 -6.23 3.54
N CYS A 35 8.01 -7.27 3.92
CA CYS A 35 7.82 -8.46 3.12
C CYS A 35 6.32 -8.63 2.77
N ALA A 36 5.99 -8.48 1.48
CA ALA A 36 4.62 -8.55 0.99
C ALA A 36 3.94 -9.89 1.31
N GLY A 37 4.64 -11.01 1.11
CA GLY A 37 4.09 -12.35 1.37
C GLY A 37 3.82 -12.59 2.86
N GLU A 38 4.73 -12.16 3.74
CA GLU A 38 4.54 -12.29 5.19
C GLU A 38 3.39 -11.43 5.69
N PHE A 39 3.31 -10.17 5.24
CA PHE A 39 2.22 -9.28 5.62
C PHE A 39 0.87 -9.77 5.08
N TRP A 40 0.83 -10.27 3.84
CA TRP A 40 -0.37 -10.90 3.30
C TRP A 40 -0.84 -12.06 4.17
N ARG A 41 0.06 -13.00 4.48
CA ARG A 41 -0.23 -14.13 5.36
C ARG A 41 -0.75 -13.68 6.72
N LYS A 42 -0.22 -12.59 7.28
CA LYS A 42 -0.69 -12.01 8.56
C LYS A 42 -2.14 -11.54 8.48
N ILE A 43 -2.58 -10.96 7.37
CA ILE A 43 -3.91 -10.35 7.25
C ILE A 43 -4.97 -11.25 6.58
N THR A 44 -4.55 -12.36 5.96
CA THR A 44 -5.45 -13.29 5.23
C THR A 44 -5.33 -14.75 5.69
N GLY A 45 -4.23 -15.14 6.33
CA GLY A 45 -3.89 -16.55 6.60
C GLY A 45 -3.40 -17.34 5.39
N LEU A 46 -3.30 -16.72 4.20
CA LEU A 46 -2.88 -17.37 2.96
C LEU A 46 -1.38 -17.16 2.69
N PHE A 47 -0.72 -18.17 2.13
CA PHE A 47 0.68 -18.06 1.72
C PHE A 47 0.81 -17.27 0.42
N ASP A 48 1.71 -16.28 0.43
CA ASP A 48 2.08 -15.42 -0.69
C ASP A 48 0.94 -14.64 -1.36
N CYS A 49 1.11 -13.34 -1.53
CA CYS A 49 0.14 -12.54 -2.27
C CYS A 49 0.38 -12.67 -3.78
N ASN A 50 -0.64 -13.08 -4.53
CA ASN A 50 -0.69 -12.95 -5.96
C ASN A 50 -1.46 -11.67 -6.38
N PRO A 51 -0.77 -10.59 -6.75
CA PRO A 51 -1.40 -9.30 -7.06
C PRO A 51 -2.20 -9.28 -8.38
N LYS A 52 -2.34 -10.43 -9.06
CA LYS A 52 -3.20 -10.58 -10.25
C LYS A 52 -4.54 -11.21 -9.92
N THR A 53 -4.62 -12.01 -8.86
CA THR A 53 -5.79 -12.85 -8.56
C THR A 53 -6.38 -12.58 -7.19
N ASP A 54 -5.56 -12.17 -6.23
CA ASP A 54 -5.95 -12.14 -4.83
C ASP A 54 -6.82 -10.95 -4.52
N LYS A 55 -8.04 -11.24 -4.07
CA LYS A 55 -9.06 -10.23 -3.81
C LYS A 55 -9.03 -9.77 -2.35
N ALA A 56 -9.30 -8.48 -2.13
CA ALA A 56 -9.41 -7.88 -0.81
C ALA A 56 -10.48 -8.52 0.08
N THR A 57 -11.43 -9.25 -0.50
CA THR A 57 -12.45 -10.02 0.23
C THR A 57 -11.86 -11.10 1.14
N VAL A 58 -10.63 -11.57 0.86
CA VAL A 58 -9.93 -12.56 1.70
C VAL A 58 -9.21 -11.93 2.89
N ILE A 59 -9.10 -10.60 2.95
CA ILE A 59 -8.53 -9.89 4.11
C ILE A 59 -9.50 -10.05 5.28
N ILE A 60 -9.04 -10.72 6.34
CA ILE A 60 -9.86 -11.05 7.52
C ILE A 60 -10.12 -9.80 8.35
N HIS A 61 -9.13 -8.90 8.44
CA HIS A 61 -9.24 -7.68 9.25
C HIS A 61 -10.15 -6.64 8.55
N PRO A 62 -11.30 -6.26 9.14
CA PRO A 62 -12.28 -5.40 8.49
C PRO A 62 -11.73 -4.01 8.17
N THR A 63 -10.93 -3.42 9.08
CA THR A 63 -10.29 -2.12 8.83
C THR A 63 -9.39 -2.14 7.60
N PHE A 64 -8.52 -3.15 7.43
CA PHE A 64 -7.66 -3.24 6.25
C PHE A 64 -8.45 -3.48 4.97
N ARG A 65 -9.51 -4.30 5.02
CA ARG A 65 -10.41 -4.49 3.88
C ARG A 65 -11.05 -3.18 3.44
N MET A 66 -11.55 -2.39 4.39
CA MET A 66 -12.15 -1.08 4.12
C MET A 66 -11.12 -0.08 3.59
N SER A 67 -9.95 0.03 4.22
CA SER A 67 -8.87 0.91 3.77
C SER A 67 -8.41 0.59 2.35
N GLN A 68 -8.25 -0.69 2.02
CA GLN A 68 -7.90 -1.13 0.66
C GLN A 68 -8.96 -0.67 -0.34
N ARG A 69 -10.23 -0.92 -0.04
CA ARG A 69 -11.34 -0.59 -0.95
C ARG A 69 -11.48 0.91 -1.15
N THR A 70 -11.31 1.70 -0.08
CA THR A 70 -11.27 3.16 -0.18
C THR A 70 -10.19 3.61 -1.15
N ILE A 71 -8.95 3.18 -0.96
CA ILE A 71 -7.81 3.63 -1.79
C ILE A 71 -7.92 3.15 -3.24
N ALA A 72 -8.37 1.91 -3.45
CA ALA A 72 -8.59 1.40 -4.80
C ALA A 72 -9.58 2.27 -5.60
N ASN A 73 -10.63 2.75 -4.93
CA ASN A 73 -11.68 3.56 -5.56
C ASN A 73 -11.34 5.05 -5.64
N THR A 74 -10.70 5.62 -4.61
CA THR A 74 -10.42 7.06 -4.54
C THR A 74 -9.09 7.44 -5.18
N THR A 75 -8.02 6.68 -4.91
CA THR A 75 -6.66 7.03 -5.32
C THR A 75 -6.34 6.53 -6.73
N PHE A 76 -6.75 5.31 -7.06
CA PHE A 76 -6.47 4.71 -8.37
C PHE A 76 -7.61 4.89 -9.38
N VAL A 77 -8.74 5.47 -8.95
CA VAL A 77 -9.95 5.67 -9.77
C VAL A 77 -10.31 4.41 -10.55
N ARG A 78 -10.13 3.24 -9.92
CA ARG A 78 -10.58 1.97 -10.50
C ARG A 78 -12.09 1.94 -10.29
N GLY A 79 -12.83 2.56 -11.21
CA GLY A 79 -14.29 2.70 -11.16
C GLY A 79 -14.98 1.37 -10.85
N ASP A 80 -14.50 0.30 -11.50
CA ASP A 80 -14.74 -1.09 -11.12
C ASP A 80 -13.43 -1.71 -10.65
N SER A 81 -13.09 -1.50 -9.37
CA SER A 81 -11.99 -2.25 -8.76
C SER A 81 -12.28 -3.74 -8.95
N SER A 82 -11.39 -4.46 -9.64
CA SER A 82 -11.40 -5.93 -9.76
C SER A 82 -11.42 -6.65 -8.39
N GLY A 83 -11.30 -5.87 -7.31
CA GLY A 83 -11.14 -6.30 -5.94
C GLY A 83 -9.74 -6.80 -5.67
N VAL A 84 -8.87 -6.88 -6.69
CA VAL A 84 -7.52 -7.41 -6.57
C VAL A 84 -6.64 -6.44 -5.80
N VAL A 85 -5.91 -6.97 -4.82
CA VAL A 85 -4.99 -6.20 -3.99
C VAL A 85 -3.68 -6.03 -4.73
N SER A 86 -3.30 -4.78 -4.99
CA SER A 86 -1.99 -4.50 -5.57
C SER A 86 -0.88 -4.49 -4.53
N THR A 87 0.37 -4.75 -4.94
CA THR A 87 1.53 -4.65 -4.05
C THR A 87 1.78 -3.22 -3.54
N ARG A 88 1.16 -2.20 -4.15
CA ARG A 88 1.17 -0.80 -3.68
C ARG A 88 0.21 -0.62 -2.51
N GLU A 89 -1.02 -1.11 -2.67
CA GLU A 89 -2.03 -1.11 -1.61
C GLU A 89 -1.54 -1.92 -0.40
N LEU A 90 -0.94 -3.08 -0.65
CA LEU A 90 -0.41 -3.94 0.42
C LEU A 90 0.71 -3.26 1.21
N HIS A 91 1.59 -2.51 0.52
CA HIS A 91 2.65 -1.73 1.17
C HIS A 91 2.06 -0.61 2.05
N PHE A 92 1.05 0.09 1.55
CA PHE A 92 0.35 1.11 2.33
C PHE A 92 -0.33 0.52 3.58
N LEU A 93 -1.05 -0.60 3.44
CA LEU A 93 -1.70 -1.28 4.56
C LEU A 93 -0.69 -1.75 5.61
N TRP A 94 0.48 -2.23 5.18
CA TRP A 94 1.55 -2.58 6.09
C TRP A 94 2.01 -1.36 6.89
N HIS A 95 2.21 -0.21 6.22
CA HIS A 95 2.60 1.03 6.89
C HIS A 95 1.57 1.47 7.96
N LEU A 96 0.27 1.34 7.66
CA LEU A 96 -0.80 1.57 8.65
C LEU A 96 -0.72 0.60 9.83
N SER A 97 -0.35 -0.66 9.58
CA SER A 97 -0.29 -1.69 10.62
C SER A 97 0.87 -1.49 11.62
N GLU A 98 1.94 -0.84 11.19
CA GLU A 98 3.08 -0.52 12.06
C GLU A 98 2.81 0.70 12.95
N GLY A 99 1.69 1.41 12.74
CA GLY A 99 1.40 2.66 13.46
C GLY A 99 2.41 3.78 13.18
N SER A 100 3.21 3.63 12.12
CA SER A 100 4.24 4.61 11.77
C SER A 100 3.59 5.87 11.21
N THR A 101 3.90 7.01 11.82
CA THR A 101 3.59 8.34 11.28
C THR A 101 4.72 8.88 10.41
N THR A 102 5.82 8.13 10.29
CA THR A 102 7.02 8.50 9.54
C THR A 102 7.24 7.56 8.36
N LEU A 103 7.36 8.12 7.16
CA LEU A 103 7.78 7.37 5.98
C LEU A 103 9.31 7.28 5.97
N ASP A 104 9.88 6.24 6.58
CA ASP A 104 11.33 5.96 6.47
C ASP A 104 11.60 5.21 5.17
N VAL A 105 11.64 5.98 4.08
CA VAL A 105 11.84 5.45 2.73
C VAL A 105 13.31 5.70 2.40
N GLY A 106 14.09 4.62 2.36
CA GLY A 106 15.54 4.66 2.24
C GLY A 106 16.04 5.64 1.17
N ALA A 107 17.01 6.45 1.56
CA ALA A 107 17.78 7.33 0.68
C ALA A 107 18.49 6.54 -0.43
#